data_AF-A0A642C448-F1
#
_entry.id   AF-A0A642C448-F1
#
_cell.length_a   1.000
_cell.length_b   1.000
_cell.length_c   1.000
_cell.angle_alpha   90.00
_cell.angle_beta   90.00
_cell.angle_gamma   90.00
#
_symmetry.space_group_name_H-M   'P 1'
#
loop_
_entity.id
_entity.type
_entity.pdbx_description
1 polymer ?
#
loop_
_entity_poly.entity_id
_entity_poly.type
_entity_poly.pdbx_seq_one_letter_code
_entity_poly.pdbx_strand_id
1 'polypeptide(L)'
;GYVWCEVQQDCIRLFEKGIRTEAVDGSTASAFIVFSPDSTRLELFFSDEQPNEILERRGLPSGGYAWNVEDDDTKNVRFVDGVWTISQRNKLIYSQKAGN
;
A
#
# COMPACT_ATOMS: atom_id res chain seq x y z
N GLY A 1 -9.18 -12.95 10.02
CA GLY A 1 -8.26 -14.00 10.47
C GLY A 1 -6.86 -13.43 10.57
N TYR A 2 -5.89 -14.24 10.97
CA TYR A 2 -4.47 -13.89 10.84
C TYR A 2 -3.96 -14.21 9.45
N VAL A 3 -3.02 -13.42 8.94
CA VAL A 3 -2.30 -13.64 7.68
C VAL A 3 -0.81 -13.45 7.92
N TRP A 4 0.01 -14.27 7.27
CA TRP A 4 1.47 -14.07 7.30
C TRP A 4 1.81 -12.79 6.55
N CYS A 5 2.66 -11.95 7.14
CA CYS A 5 3.20 -10.76 6.51
C CYS A 5 4.71 -10.89 6.38
N GLU A 6 5.19 -10.91 5.14
CA GLU A 6 6.60 -11.10 4.81
C GLU A 6 7.46 -9.95 5.32
N VAL A 7 6.97 -8.72 5.25
CA VAL A 7 7.75 -7.54 5.69
C VAL A 7 7.82 -7.39 7.21
N GLN A 8 6.90 -8.02 7.95
CA GLN A 8 6.93 -8.07 9.42
C GLN A 8 7.47 -9.39 9.98
N GLN A 9 7.56 -10.45 9.15
CA GLN A 9 7.90 -11.82 9.59
C GLN A 9 7.00 -12.30 10.74
N ASP A 10 5.71 -11.99 10.66
CA ASP A 10 4.72 -12.28 11.70
C ASP A 10 3.33 -12.57 11.11
N CYS A 11 2.52 -13.32 11.86
CA CYS A 11 1.11 -13.52 11.60
C CYS A 11 0.33 -12.32 12.16
N ILE A 12 -0.22 -11.49 11.28
CA ILE A 12 -0.88 -10.23 11.66
C ILE A 12 -2.37 -10.23 11.36
N ARG A 13 -3.09 -9.31 11.99
CA ARG A 13 -4.44 -8.91 11.60
C ARG A 13 -4.35 -7.60 10.82
N LEU A 14 -4.76 -7.63 9.55
CA LEU A 14 -4.63 -6.48 8.65
C LEU A 14 -5.34 -5.22 9.15
N PHE A 15 -6.51 -5.37 9.76
CA PHE A 15 -7.26 -4.22 10.30
C PHE A 15 -6.63 -3.60 11.56
N GLU A 16 -5.71 -4.31 12.24
CA GLU A 16 -5.01 -3.80 13.42
C GLU A 16 -3.63 -3.21 13.04
N LYS A 17 -2.97 -3.78 12.03
CA LYS A 17 -1.59 -3.45 11.67
C LYS A 17 -1.44 -2.65 10.38
N GLY A 18 -2.41 -2.75 9.47
CA GLY A 18 -2.35 -2.16 8.13
C GLY A 18 -3.18 -0.89 8.02
N ILE A 19 -2.79 -0.03 7.08
CA ILE A 19 -3.58 1.13 6.66
C ILE A 19 -4.55 0.68 5.58
N ARG A 20 -5.85 0.79 5.85
CA ARG A 20 -6.88 0.44 4.88
C ARG A 20 -7.07 1.54 3.84
N THR A 21 -7.02 1.16 2.57
CA THR A 21 -7.39 1.97 1.41
C THR A 21 -8.56 1.34 0.66
N GLU A 22 -9.36 2.15 -0.01
CA GLU A 22 -10.52 1.71 -0.79
C GLU A 22 -10.30 2.01 -2.27
N ALA A 23 -10.84 1.14 -3.14
CA ALA A 23 -10.78 1.35 -4.57
C ALA A 23 -11.52 2.63 -4.98
N VAL A 24 -10.95 3.38 -5.92
CA VAL A 24 -11.54 4.65 -6.38
C VAL A 24 -12.51 4.49 -7.55
N ASP A 25 -12.66 3.28 -8.06
CA ASP A 25 -13.55 2.94 -9.19
C ASP A 25 -15.00 2.66 -8.77
N GLY A 26 -15.31 2.79 -7.48
CA GLY A 26 -16.65 2.54 -6.92
C GLY A 26 -16.93 1.07 -6.60
N SER A 27 -15.97 0.17 -6.81
CA SER A 27 -16.05 -1.20 -6.32
C SER A 27 -15.93 -1.26 -4.80
N THR A 28 -16.26 -2.42 -4.22
CA THR A 28 -16.06 -2.68 -2.78
C THR A 28 -14.64 -3.17 -2.46
N ALA A 29 -13.73 -3.16 -3.44
CA ALA A 29 -12.36 -3.61 -3.26
C ALA A 29 -11.59 -2.69 -2.31
N SER A 30 -10.71 -3.30 -1.53
CA SER A 30 -9.84 -2.62 -0.59
C SER A 30 -8.45 -3.21 -0.64
N ALA A 31 -7.47 -2.40 -0.25
CA ALA A 31 -6.11 -2.83 -0.04
C ALA A 31 -5.64 -2.41 1.35
N PHE A 32 -4.76 -3.20 1.95
CA PHE A 32 -4.07 -2.85 3.19
C PHE A 32 -2.60 -2.62 2.91
N ILE A 33 -2.08 -1.50 3.38
CA ILE A 33 -0.66 -1.17 3.33
C ILE A 33 -0.05 -1.55 4.68
N VAL A 34 0.89 -2.49 4.69
CA VAL A 34 1.61 -2.91 5.89
C VAL A 34 3.09 -2.60 5.72
N PHE A 35 3.64 -1.74 6.58
CA PHE A 35 5.06 -1.38 6.53
C PHE A 35 5.93 -2.41 7.27
N SER A 36 7.17 -2.58 6.78
CA SER A 36 8.24 -3.15 7.60
C SER A 36 8.53 -2.24 8.80
N PRO A 37 9.11 -2.77 9.89
CA PRO A 37 9.42 -1.97 11.10
C PRO A 37 10.29 -0.74 10.84
N ASP A 38 11.17 -0.79 9.85
CA ASP A 38 12.06 0.32 9.42
C ASP A 38 11.46 1.19 8.29
N SER A 39 10.24 0.86 7.84
CA SER A 39 9.53 1.48 6.72
C SER A 39 10.29 1.46 5.39
N THR A 40 11.34 0.63 5.24
CA THR A 40 12.08 0.51 3.96
C THR A 40 11.34 -0.33 2.95
N ARG A 41 10.41 -1.17 3.40
CA ARG A 41 9.54 -1.99 2.55
C ARG A 41 8.10 -1.88 3.02
N LEU A 42 7.18 -2.25 2.15
CA LEU A 42 5.80 -2.51 2.53
C LEU A 42 5.26 -3.71 1.77
N GLU A 43 4.23 -4.33 2.30
CA GLU A 43 3.45 -5.37 1.64
C GLU A 43 2.02 -4.88 1.47
N LEU A 44 1.50 -5.05 0.24
CA LEU A 44 0.12 -4.79 -0.12
C LEU A 44 -0.69 -6.08 -0.01
N PHE A 45 -1.82 -6.01 0.69
CA PHE A 45 -2.79 -7.09 0.76
C PHE A 45 -4.10 -6.63 0.11
N PHE A 46 -4.60 -7.39 -0.87
CA PHE A 46 -5.79 -7.03 -1.62
C PHE A 46 -6.99 -7.89 -1.22
N SER A 47 -8.20 -7.30 -1.26
CA SER A 47 -9.44 -8.03 -0.97
C SER A 47 -10.05 -8.73 -2.18
N ASP A 48 -9.51 -8.52 -3.38
CA ASP A 48 -10.07 -8.96 -4.67
C ASP A 48 -9.21 -10.06 -5.35
N GLU A 49 -8.65 -10.95 -4.53
CA GLU A 49 -7.85 -12.13 -4.95
C GLU A 49 -6.56 -11.82 -5.72
N GLN A 50 -6.21 -10.53 -5.90
CA GLN A 50 -4.90 -10.15 -6.40
C GLN A 50 -3.79 -10.65 -5.45
N PRO A 51 -2.63 -11.08 -5.99
CA PRO A 51 -1.51 -11.48 -5.17
C PRO A 51 -0.99 -10.30 -4.35
N ASN A 52 -0.47 -10.60 -3.16
CA ASN A 52 0.23 -9.59 -2.37
C ASN A 52 1.48 -9.11 -3.10
N GLU A 53 1.82 -7.84 -2.91
CA GLU A 53 2.99 -7.22 -3.54
C GLU A 53 3.89 -6.58 -2.48
N ILE A 54 5.19 -6.83 -2.55
CA ILE A 54 6.19 -6.18 -1.70
C ILE A 54 6.86 -5.06 -2.51
N LEU A 55 6.86 -3.85 -1.96
CA LEU A 55 7.43 -2.66 -2.58
C LEU A 55 8.57 -2.09 -1.74
N GLU A 56 9.55 -1.46 -2.37
CA GLU A 56 10.72 -0.88 -1.71
C GLU A 56 10.68 0.64 -1.70
N ARG A 57 11.12 1.24 -0.60
CA ARG A 57 11.13 2.68 -0.40
C ARG A 57 12.20 3.33 -1.26
N ARG A 58 11.83 4.37 -1.98
CA ARG A 58 12.72 5.29 -2.70
C ARG A 58 12.45 6.74 -2.29
N GLY A 59 13.51 7.54 -2.26
CA GLY A 59 13.40 8.99 -2.13
C GLY A 59 12.91 9.62 -3.42
N LEU A 60 12.05 10.64 -3.32
CA LEU A 60 11.63 11.45 -4.46
C LEU A 60 12.46 12.74 -4.55
N PRO A 61 12.79 13.23 -5.78
CA PRO A 61 13.51 14.50 -5.95
C PRO A 61 12.80 15.71 -5.34
N SER A 62 11.46 15.68 -5.32
CA SER A 62 10.61 16.71 -4.71
C SER A 62 10.58 16.67 -3.17
N GLY A 63 11.31 15.75 -2.55
CA GLY A 63 11.14 15.37 -1.16
C GLY A 63 10.02 14.35 -0.94
N GLY A 64 10.10 13.65 0.18
CA GLY A 64 9.21 12.55 0.52
C GLY A 64 9.64 11.20 -0.06
N TYR A 65 8.74 10.22 0.09
CA TYR A 65 9.00 8.83 -0.26
C TYR A 65 7.91 8.26 -1.16
N ALA A 66 8.32 7.32 -1.99
CA ALA A 66 7.42 6.39 -2.66
C ALA A 66 7.87 4.96 -2.36
N TRP A 67 6.95 4.02 -2.43
CA TRP A 67 7.28 2.61 -2.45
C TRP A 67 6.82 2.03 -3.78
N ASN A 68 7.74 1.46 -4.54
CA ASN A 68 7.48 0.77 -5.80
C ASN A 68 8.58 -0.27 -6.07
N VAL A 69 8.49 -0.97 -7.20
CA VAL A 69 9.58 -1.77 -7.76
C VAL A 69 10.02 -1.09 -9.06
N GLU A 70 11.29 -1.21 -9.46
CA GLU A 70 11.82 -0.59 -10.69
C GLU A 70 11.28 -1.29 -11.96
N ASP A 71 9.99 -1.11 -12.23
CA ASP A 71 9.27 -1.57 -13.42
C ASP A 71 8.07 -0.62 -13.65
N ASP A 72 7.81 -0.23 -14.91
CA ASP A 72 6.86 0.81 -15.30
C ASP A 72 5.39 0.41 -15.12
N ASP A 73 5.14 -0.89 -14.97
CA ASP A 73 3.82 -1.46 -14.71
C ASP A 73 3.51 -1.64 -13.22
N THR A 74 4.40 -1.21 -12.32
CA THR A 74 4.27 -1.46 -10.87
C THR A 74 3.29 -0.52 -10.17
N LYS A 75 2.74 -1.02 -9.06
CA LYS A 75 2.03 -0.18 -8.09
C LYS A 75 3.02 0.73 -7.38
N ASN A 76 2.57 1.94 -7.11
CA ASN A 76 3.33 2.99 -6.48
C ASN A 76 2.52 3.54 -5.31
N VAL A 77 3.05 3.40 -4.10
CA VAL A 77 2.43 3.86 -2.85
C VAL A 77 3.06 5.17 -2.40
N ARG A 78 2.23 6.17 -2.08
CA ARG A 78 2.67 7.49 -1.62
C ARG A 78 1.78 8.01 -0.51
N PHE A 79 2.33 8.90 0.31
CA PHE A 79 1.58 9.75 1.21
C PHE A 79 1.43 11.13 0.57
N VAL A 80 0.21 11.52 0.22
CA VAL A 80 -0.10 12.76 -0.52
C VAL A 80 -1.30 13.41 0.17
N ASP A 81 -1.20 14.72 0.44
CA ASP A 81 -2.28 15.52 1.05
C ASP A 81 -2.90 14.90 2.30
N GLY A 82 -2.07 14.27 3.15
CA GLY A 82 -2.50 13.67 4.41
C GLY A 82 -3.11 12.27 4.30
N VAL A 83 -3.15 11.67 3.10
CA VAL A 83 -3.70 10.34 2.86
C VAL A 83 -2.73 9.42 2.13
N TRP A 84 -2.81 8.13 2.43
CA TRP A 84 -2.09 7.11 1.68
C TRP A 84 -2.80 6.76 0.38
N THR A 85 -2.06 6.72 -0.73
CA THR A 85 -2.58 6.42 -2.07
C THR A 85 -1.79 5.30 -2.71
N ILE A 86 -2.49 4.50 -3.52
CA ILE A 86 -1.90 3.48 -4.39
C ILE A 86 -2.25 3.84 -5.83
N SER A 87 -1.23 4.03 -6.65
CA SER A 87 -1.37 4.33 -8.08
C SER A 87 -0.68 3.28 -8.92
N GLN A 88 -1.16 3.01 -10.12
CA GLN A 88 -0.48 2.17 -11.12
C GLN A 88 -0.56 2.87 -12.47
N ARG A 89 0.56 2.93 -13.21
CA ARG A 89 0.64 3.65 -14.50
C ARG A 89 0.06 5.08 -14.44
N ASN A 90 0.42 5.86 -13.42
CA ASN A 90 -0.09 7.22 -13.13
C ASN A 90 -1.60 7.34 -12.88
N LYS A 91 -2.33 6.23 -12.75
CA LYS A 91 -3.74 6.21 -12.37
C LYS A 91 -3.87 5.87 -10.89
N LEU A 92 -4.59 6.72 -10.14
CA LEU A 92 -5.00 6.40 -8.78
C LEU A 92 -5.96 5.19 -8.81
N ILE A 93 -5.65 4.16 -8.03
CA ILE A 93 -6.46 2.93 -7.97
C ILE A 93 -7.03 2.69 -6.56
N TYR A 94 -6.30 3.03 -5.49
CA TYR A 94 -6.82 3.01 -4.13
C TYR A 94 -6.45 4.29 -3.35
N SER A 95 -7.31 4.72 -2.44
CA SER A 95 -7.06 5.84 -1.53
C SER A 95 -7.49 5.50 -0.11
N GLN A 96 -6.71 5.94 0.87
CA GLN A 96 -7.15 5.98 2.26
C GLN A 96 -8.33 6.96 2.36
N LYS A 97 -9.35 6.59 3.13
CA LYS A 97 -10.37 7.56 3.53
C LYS A 97 -9.72 8.57 4.47
N ALA A 98 -9.78 9.85 4.11
CA ALA A 98 -9.49 10.91 5.07
C ALA A 98 -10.42 10.72 6.28
N GLY A 99 -9.85 10.67 7.49
CA GLY A 99 -10.66 10.70 8.69
C GLY A 99 -11.45 12.02 8.70
N ASN A 100 -12.77 11.93 8.84
CA ASN A 100 -13.59 13.09 9.19
C ASN A 100 -13.16 13.65 10.54
#